data_AF-A0A960QMA2-F1
#
_entry.id   AF-A0A960QMA2-F1
#
_cell.length_a   1.000
_cell.length_b   1.000
_cell.length_c   1.000
_cell.angle_alpha   90.00
_cell.angle_beta   90.00
_cell.angle_gamma   90.00
#
_symmetry.space_group_name_H-M   'P 1'
#
loop_
_entity.id
_entity.type
_entity.pdbx_description
1 polymer ?
#
loop_
_entity_poly.entity_id
_entity_poly.type
_entity_poly.pdbx_seq_one_letter_code
_entity_poly.pdbx_strand_id
1 'polypeptide(L)'
;RQFHQVGAEAIGAPNPRTDAEMIAMQAHLLREVGLTQFRIRLNTRGMPEDRIRVESGLKAALAPHLPELCEDCRRRWEANVLRILDCKNPRCGDLVSTLPPVTSWMSEEARAYLAQVTSTLDRLGLGYVLDPLLVRGLDYYVHTVWEITHPALGAQDAVAGGGRYRITFDQKAVEGVGFAVGMERLILAAQQEAPDAFAGEAFLVWLIAMDEALIEETLELAQTLRFRGVPCVMDLAGRSVKAQMKAADRGGATHVILRGPEEAERGVYQLKVMATGDQQERTLPELITTLVDYHRAHLARD
;
A
#
# COMPACT_ATOMS: atom_id res chain seq x y z
N ARG A 1 -16.32 -8.48 -8.76
CA ARG A 1 -15.19 -7.52 -8.73
C ARG A 1 -14.69 -7.52 -7.29
N GLN A 2 -13.52 -8.08 -7.01
CA GLN A 2 -12.93 -8.21 -5.67
C GLN A 2 -11.63 -7.39 -5.63
N PHE A 3 -11.31 -6.81 -4.47
CA PHE A 3 -10.06 -6.08 -4.19
C PHE A 3 -9.74 -6.20 -2.69
N HIS A 4 -8.53 -5.84 -2.29
CA HIS A 4 -8.08 -5.95 -0.89
C HIS A 4 -7.72 -4.58 -0.32
N GLN A 5 -7.96 -4.41 0.98
CA GLN A 5 -7.64 -3.17 1.68
C GLN A 5 -7.00 -3.47 3.03
N VAL A 6 -6.06 -2.61 3.41
CA VAL A 6 -5.59 -2.50 4.80
C VAL A 6 -6.02 -1.15 5.35
N GLY A 7 -6.40 -1.11 6.63
CA GLY A 7 -6.89 0.09 7.26
C GLY A 7 -6.69 0.06 8.76
N ALA A 8 -6.90 1.21 9.38
CA ALA A 8 -6.88 1.38 10.82
C ALA A 8 -8.06 2.26 11.25
N GLU A 9 -8.54 2.03 12.46
CA GLU A 9 -9.70 2.70 13.05
C GLU A 9 -9.37 3.14 14.48
N ALA A 10 -9.51 4.43 14.76
CA ALA A 10 -9.44 4.99 16.10
C ALA A 10 -10.87 5.37 16.54
N ILE A 11 -11.49 4.51 17.33
CA ILE A 11 -12.86 4.69 17.83
C ILE A 11 -12.82 5.52 19.12
N GLY A 12 -13.58 6.61 19.15
CA GLY A 12 -13.63 7.51 20.28
C GLY A 12 -14.05 8.93 19.92
N ALA A 13 -14.09 9.78 20.95
CA ALA A 13 -14.52 11.17 20.82
C ALA A 13 -13.66 11.96 19.81
N PRO A 14 -14.22 13.00 19.16
CA PRO A 14 -13.48 13.84 18.23
C PRO A 14 -12.25 14.50 18.84
N ASN A 15 -11.08 14.23 18.26
CA ASN A 15 -9.82 14.87 18.63
C ASN A 15 -8.98 15.15 17.37
N PRO A 16 -8.73 16.43 17.00
CA PRO A 16 -7.94 16.79 15.81
C PRO A 16 -6.55 16.15 15.76
N ARG A 17 -5.97 15.85 16.93
CA ARG A 17 -4.65 15.21 17.02
C ARG A 17 -4.68 13.75 16.59
N THR A 18 -5.77 13.03 16.90
CA THR A 18 -5.97 11.65 16.44
C THR A 18 -6.16 11.62 14.93
N ASP A 19 -6.85 12.61 14.34
CA ASP A 19 -6.99 12.72 12.88
C ASP A 19 -5.62 12.91 12.21
N ALA A 20 -4.79 13.81 12.76
CA ALA A 20 -3.43 14.03 12.27
C ALA A 20 -2.53 12.79 12.46
N GLU A 21 -2.66 12.06 13.57
CA GLU A 21 -1.96 10.80 13.82
C GLU A 21 -2.33 9.72 12.80
N MET A 22 -3.61 9.59 12.45
CA MET A 22 -4.06 8.62 11.43
C MET A 22 -3.50 8.95 10.04
N ILE A 23 -3.47 10.24 9.67
CA ILE A 23 -2.85 10.69 8.43
C ILE A 23 -1.34 10.41 8.46
N ALA A 24 -0.68 10.65 9.59
CA ALA A 24 0.76 10.40 9.75
C ALA A 24 1.11 8.92 9.68
N MET A 25 0.33 8.05 10.33
CA MET A 25 0.47 6.61 10.26
C MET A 25 0.33 6.11 8.81
N GLN A 26 -0.68 6.60 8.10
CA GLN A 26 -0.89 6.25 6.70
C GLN A 26 0.28 6.73 5.82
N ALA A 27 0.75 7.97 6.01
CA ALA A 27 1.90 8.50 5.28
C ALA A 27 3.19 7.74 5.59
N HIS A 28 3.40 7.32 6.84
CA HIS A 28 4.55 6.50 7.24
C HIS A 28 4.50 5.13 6.56
N LEU A 29 3.36 4.44 6.58
CA LEU A 29 3.16 3.17 5.87
C LEU A 29 3.54 3.28 4.38
N LEU A 30 3.13 4.36 3.70
CA LEU A 30 3.48 4.56 2.30
C LEU A 30 4.99 4.76 2.09
N ARG A 31 5.67 5.47 2.99
CA ARG A 31 7.12 5.65 2.95
C ARG A 31 7.89 4.36 3.19
N GLU A 32 7.42 3.51 4.10
CA GLU A 32 8.05 2.22 4.39
C GLU A 32 8.00 1.28 3.18
N VAL A 33 6.97 1.38 2.33
CA VAL A 33 6.91 0.62 1.07
C VAL A 33 7.63 1.33 -0.10
N GLY A 34 8.40 2.39 0.19
CA GLY A 34 9.22 3.11 -0.78
C GLY A 34 8.51 4.22 -1.56
N LEU A 35 7.26 4.56 -1.24
CA LEU A 35 6.56 5.67 -1.92
C LEU A 35 6.89 7.01 -1.29
N THR A 36 7.42 7.94 -2.09
CA THR A 36 7.82 9.28 -1.63
C THR A 36 7.12 10.41 -2.39
N GLN A 37 6.64 10.15 -3.60
CA GLN A 37 5.99 11.15 -4.46
C GLN A 37 4.49 11.34 -4.19
N PHE A 38 3.94 10.68 -3.16
CA PHE A 38 2.53 10.80 -2.82
C PHE A 38 2.17 12.21 -2.33
N ARG A 39 0.91 12.61 -2.55
CA ARG A 39 0.36 13.88 -2.08
C ARG A 39 -0.88 13.66 -1.23
N ILE A 40 -0.89 14.27 -0.04
CA ILE A 40 -2.05 14.28 0.86
C ILE A 40 -2.94 15.46 0.48
N ARG A 41 -4.17 15.17 0.05
CA ARG A 41 -5.25 16.14 -0.16
C ARG A 41 -6.14 16.11 1.06
N LEU A 42 -6.36 17.27 1.68
CA LEU A 42 -7.07 17.40 2.95
C LEU A 42 -8.25 18.36 2.81
N ASN A 43 -9.36 18.02 3.44
CA ASN A 43 -10.53 18.90 3.54
C ASN A 43 -11.31 18.60 4.83
N THR A 44 -12.42 19.31 5.02
CA THR A 44 -13.38 19.06 6.09
C THR A 44 -14.80 18.96 5.55
N ARG A 45 -15.62 18.12 6.18
CA ARG A 45 -17.07 18.03 6.00
C ARG A 45 -17.84 18.90 7.00
N GLY A 46 -17.13 19.52 7.95
CA GLY A 46 -17.75 20.18 9.10
C GLY A 46 -18.62 19.21 9.90
N MET A 47 -19.58 19.74 10.61
CA MET A 47 -20.59 18.98 11.34
C MET A 47 -21.92 18.93 10.56
N PRO A 48 -22.85 18.02 10.91
CA PRO A 48 -24.16 17.96 10.26
C PRO A 48 -24.90 19.31 10.23
N GLU A 49 -24.71 20.15 11.26
CA GLU A 49 -25.32 21.47 11.36
C GLU A 49 -24.70 22.50 10.40
N ASP A 50 -23.44 22.30 9.99
CA ASP A 50 -22.78 23.13 8.97
C ASP A 50 -23.35 22.91 7.58
N ARG A 51 -23.89 21.71 7.33
CA ARG A 51 -24.36 21.30 6.01
C ARG A 51 -25.37 22.29 5.42
N ILE A 52 -26.30 22.79 6.23
CA ILE A 52 -27.33 23.74 5.78
C ILE A 52 -26.70 25.05 5.32
N ARG A 53 -25.69 25.56 6.04
CA ARG A 53 -24.97 26.79 5.68
C ARG A 53 -24.16 26.59 4.41
N VAL A 54 -23.43 25.48 4.31
CA VAL A 54 -22.62 25.14 3.14
C VAL A 54 -23.50 24.95 1.90
N GLU A 55 -24.61 24.22 2.00
CA GLU A 55 -25.54 24.03 0.88
C GLU A 55 -26.16 25.37 0.44
N SER A 56 -26.56 26.22 1.39
CA SER A 56 -27.13 27.54 1.08
C SER A 56 -26.11 28.46 0.42
N GLY A 57 -24.88 28.52 0.96
CA GLY A 57 -23.78 29.30 0.40
C GLY A 57 -23.38 28.82 -0.98
N LEU A 58 -23.25 27.51 -1.17
CA LEU A 58 -22.91 26.92 -2.47
C LEU A 58 -24.03 27.12 -3.51
N LYS A 59 -25.30 27.00 -3.12
CA LYS A 59 -26.43 27.30 -4.02
C LYS A 59 -26.41 28.76 -4.46
N ALA A 60 -26.20 29.69 -3.53
CA ALA A 60 -26.12 31.11 -3.82
C ALA A 60 -24.93 31.44 -4.73
N ALA A 61 -23.76 30.83 -4.48
CA ALA A 61 -22.56 31.03 -5.28
C ALA A 61 -22.70 30.45 -6.71
N LEU A 62 -23.42 29.33 -6.86
CA LEU A 62 -23.64 28.69 -8.15
C LEU A 62 -24.83 29.27 -8.94
N ALA A 63 -25.78 29.95 -8.30
CA ALA A 63 -26.98 30.45 -8.94
C ALA A 63 -26.72 31.30 -10.20
N PRO A 64 -25.74 32.24 -10.21
CA PRO A 64 -25.40 33.01 -11.41
C PRO A 64 -24.84 32.17 -12.56
N HIS A 65 -24.26 31.01 -12.23
CA HIS A 65 -23.55 30.14 -13.17
C HIS A 65 -24.34 28.88 -13.56
N LEU A 66 -25.61 28.79 -13.15
CA LEU A 66 -26.50 27.67 -13.50
C LEU A 66 -26.53 27.31 -15.00
N PRO A 67 -26.55 28.28 -15.93
CA PRO A 67 -26.53 27.97 -17.37
C PRO A 67 -25.21 27.33 -17.84
N GLU A 68 -24.12 27.52 -17.09
CA GLU A 68 -22.78 27.04 -17.43
C GLU A 68 -22.52 25.62 -16.95
N LEU A 69 -23.28 25.18 -15.94
CA LEU A 69 -23.21 23.83 -15.40
C LEU A 69 -23.70 22.80 -16.42
N CYS A 70 -23.12 21.59 -16.38
CA CYS A 70 -23.63 20.46 -17.15
C CYS A 70 -25.05 20.07 -16.68
N GLU A 71 -25.76 19.30 -17.51
CA GLU A 71 -27.14 18.91 -17.24
C GLU A 71 -27.31 18.21 -15.87
N ASP A 72 -26.40 17.28 -15.55
CA ASP A 72 -26.40 16.61 -14.25
C ASP A 72 -26.19 17.59 -13.09
N CYS A 73 -25.32 18.57 -13.25
CA CYS A 73 -25.05 19.55 -12.19
C CYS A 73 -26.22 20.51 -11.99
N ARG A 74 -26.93 20.88 -13.06
CA ARG A 74 -28.19 21.64 -12.94
C ARG A 74 -29.24 20.86 -12.14
N ARG A 75 -29.38 19.56 -12.38
CA ARG A 75 -30.25 18.69 -11.57
C ARG A 75 -29.77 18.54 -10.12
N ARG A 76 -28.46 18.38 -9.92
CA ARG A 76 -27.85 18.28 -8.57
C ARG A 76 -28.00 19.56 -7.77
N TRP A 77 -28.02 20.73 -8.41
CA TRP A 77 -28.20 22.01 -7.71
C TRP A 77 -29.51 22.02 -6.91
N GLU A 78 -30.60 21.48 -7.45
CA GLU A 78 -31.86 21.34 -6.72
C GLU A 78 -31.81 20.25 -5.66
N ALA A 79 -31.36 19.04 -6.05
CA ALA A 79 -31.47 17.83 -5.23
C ALA A 79 -30.37 17.68 -4.16
N ASN A 80 -29.10 17.82 -4.54
CA ASN A 80 -27.94 17.70 -3.64
C ASN A 80 -26.76 18.48 -4.22
N VAL A 81 -26.70 19.78 -3.89
CA VAL A 81 -25.72 20.73 -4.44
C VAL A 81 -24.28 20.32 -4.15
N LEU A 82 -24.02 19.59 -3.06
CA LEU A 82 -22.67 19.13 -2.69
C LEU A 82 -22.11 18.13 -3.72
N ARG A 83 -22.97 17.39 -4.44
CA ARG A 83 -22.55 16.45 -5.50
C ARG A 83 -22.00 17.14 -6.74
N ILE A 84 -22.11 18.47 -6.84
CA ILE A 84 -21.48 19.25 -7.92
C ILE A 84 -19.96 19.31 -7.72
N LEU A 85 -19.48 19.28 -6.47
CA LEU A 85 -18.05 19.34 -6.13
C LEU A 85 -17.27 18.13 -6.66
N ASP A 86 -17.92 16.99 -6.89
CA ASP A 86 -17.34 15.77 -7.47
C ASP A 86 -17.68 15.58 -8.97
N CYS A 87 -18.12 16.63 -9.65
CA CYS A 87 -18.40 16.53 -11.09
C CYS A 87 -17.11 16.27 -11.88
N LYS A 88 -17.13 15.28 -12.77
CA LYS A 88 -16.00 14.97 -13.67
C LYS A 88 -16.01 15.78 -14.97
N ASN A 89 -16.99 16.66 -15.17
CA ASN A 89 -17.01 17.55 -16.32
C ASN A 89 -15.99 18.70 -16.08
N PRO A 90 -14.98 18.87 -16.95
CA PRO A 90 -13.94 19.88 -16.76
C PRO A 90 -14.50 21.29 -16.55
N ARG A 91 -15.52 21.68 -17.32
CA ARG A 91 -16.15 23.01 -17.20
C ARG A 91 -16.77 23.24 -15.81
N CYS A 92 -17.40 22.20 -15.25
CA CYS A 92 -17.93 22.28 -13.90
C CYS A 92 -16.79 22.34 -12.86
N GLY A 93 -15.72 21.56 -13.06
CA GLY A 93 -14.54 21.61 -12.18
C GLY A 93 -13.88 22.99 -12.15
N ASP A 94 -13.64 23.57 -13.33
CA ASP A 94 -13.06 24.91 -13.49
C ASP A 94 -13.94 25.95 -12.80
N LEU A 95 -15.26 25.92 -13.02
CA LEU A 95 -16.18 26.84 -12.37
C LEU A 95 -16.15 26.71 -10.84
N VAL A 96 -16.25 25.49 -10.32
CA VAL A 96 -16.27 25.27 -8.86
C VAL A 96 -14.95 25.71 -8.23
N SER A 97 -13.83 25.58 -8.93
CA SER A 97 -12.51 26.05 -8.47
C SER A 97 -12.43 27.56 -8.25
N THR A 98 -13.31 28.35 -8.90
CA THR A 98 -13.39 29.81 -8.72
C THR A 98 -14.24 30.23 -7.52
N LEU A 99 -15.00 29.31 -6.93
CA LEU A 99 -15.90 29.63 -5.82
C LEU A 99 -15.13 29.79 -4.51
N PRO A 100 -15.69 30.51 -3.53
CA PRO A 100 -15.16 30.49 -2.16
C PRO A 100 -15.05 29.04 -1.66
N PRO A 101 -14.01 28.71 -0.88
CA PRO A 101 -13.86 27.37 -0.32
C PRO A 101 -15.04 27.06 0.59
N VAL A 102 -15.53 25.82 0.57
CA VAL A 102 -16.72 25.40 1.36
C VAL A 102 -16.60 25.72 2.86
N THR A 103 -15.37 25.78 3.37
CA THR A 103 -15.03 26.12 4.76
C THR A 103 -15.40 27.55 5.14
N SER A 104 -15.55 28.48 4.18
CA SER A 104 -15.98 29.85 4.46
C SER A 104 -17.41 29.93 4.98
N TRP A 105 -18.26 28.94 4.66
CA TRP A 105 -19.66 28.88 5.11
C TRP A 105 -19.86 28.02 6.37
N MET A 106 -18.82 27.34 6.85
CA MET A 106 -18.89 26.49 8.04
C MET A 106 -18.85 27.31 9.33
N SER A 107 -19.09 26.68 10.47
CA SER A 107 -18.94 27.29 11.78
C SER A 107 -17.48 27.55 12.13
N GLU A 108 -17.28 28.37 13.16
CA GLU A 108 -15.94 28.62 13.69
C GLU A 108 -15.33 27.36 14.30
N GLU A 109 -16.15 26.52 14.93
CA GLU A 109 -15.71 25.25 15.51
C GLU A 109 -15.16 24.29 14.45
N ALA A 110 -15.86 24.16 13.31
CA ALA A 110 -15.42 23.32 12.20
C ALA A 110 -14.11 23.82 11.56
N ARG A 111 -13.98 25.15 11.40
CA ARG A 111 -12.73 25.77 10.91
C ARG A 111 -11.59 25.58 11.90
N ALA A 112 -11.84 25.81 13.19
CA ALA A 112 -10.85 25.64 14.25
C ALA A 112 -10.39 24.18 14.39
N TYR A 113 -11.29 23.21 14.18
CA TYR A 113 -10.94 21.79 14.14
C TYR A 113 -9.93 21.50 13.02
N LEU A 114 -10.23 21.91 11.78
CA LEU A 114 -9.32 21.73 10.65
C LEU A 114 -7.98 22.46 10.85
N ALA A 115 -8.02 23.67 11.43
CA ALA A 115 -6.81 24.43 11.77
C ALA A 115 -5.91 23.69 12.77
N GLN A 116 -6.49 22.96 13.73
CA GLN A 116 -5.71 22.13 14.67
C GLN A 116 -5.12 20.88 14.01
N VAL A 117 -5.85 20.25 13.07
CA VAL A 117 -5.31 19.11 12.28
C VAL A 117 -4.11 19.57 11.48
N THR A 118 -4.27 20.63 10.69
CA THR A 118 -3.22 21.20 9.83
C THR A 118 -1.99 21.65 10.63
N SER A 119 -2.20 22.38 11.74
CA SER A 119 -1.10 22.74 12.65
C SER A 119 -0.36 21.52 13.22
N THR A 120 -1.07 20.43 13.52
CA THR A 120 -0.45 19.19 14.00
C THR A 120 0.36 18.51 12.88
N LEU A 121 -0.18 18.46 11.66
CA LEU A 121 0.54 17.93 10.48
C LEU A 121 1.81 18.75 10.17
N ASP A 122 1.74 20.07 10.27
CA ASP A 122 2.90 20.97 10.08
C ASP A 122 4.00 20.64 11.09
N ARG A 123 3.63 20.42 12.37
CA ARG A 123 4.57 20.03 13.44
C ARG A 123 5.17 18.63 13.23
N LEU A 124 4.45 17.73 12.57
CA LEU A 124 4.93 16.40 12.20
C LEU A 124 5.76 16.41 10.89
N GLY A 125 5.90 17.57 10.24
CA GLY A 125 6.64 17.70 8.99
C GLY A 125 5.95 17.02 7.80
N LEU A 126 4.62 16.94 7.81
CA LEU A 126 3.83 16.32 6.74
C LEU A 126 3.28 17.39 5.80
N GLY A 127 3.68 17.31 4.52
CA GLY A 127 3.12 18.16 3.48
C GLY A 127 1.72 17.70 3.07
N TYR A 128 0.80 18.64 2.93
CA TYR A 128 -0.56 18.44 2.44
C TYR A 128 -1.00 19.61 1.56
N VAL A 129 -2.07 19.41 0.80
CA VAL A 129 -2.77 20.45 0.05
C VAL A 129 -4.21 20.50 0.54
N LEU A 130 -4.68 21.69 0.90
CA LEU A 130 -6.09 21.90 1.17
C LEU A 130 -6.88 21.87 -0.14
N ASP A 131 -7.79 20.93 -0.25
CA ASP A 131 -8.58 20.71 -1.45
C ASP A 131 -10.07 20.95 -1.15
N PRO A 132 -10.64 22.11 -1.52
CA PRO A 132 -12.04 22.41 -1.24
C PRO A 132 -13.02 21.52 -2.01
N LEU A 133 -12.56 20.85 -3.07
CA LEU A 133 -13.36 19.95 -3.91
C LEU A 133 -13.36 18.52 -3.39
N LEU A 134 -12.48 18.19 -2.44
CA LEU A 134 -12.42 16.86 -1.86
C LEU A 134 -13.68 16.59 -1.03
N VAL A 135 -14.64 15.93 -1.66
CA VAL A 135 -15.84 15.39 -1.01
C VAL A 135 -15.79 13.86 -1.10
N ARG A 136 -15.68 13.19 0.05
CA ARG A 136 -15.74 11.73 0.10
C ARG A 136 -17.19 11.27 -0.07
N GLY A 137 -17.39 10.18 -0.81
CA GLY A 137 -18.71 9.74 -1.29
C GLY A 137 -19.68 9.18 -0.24
N LEU A 138 -19.29 9.12 1.04
CA LEU A 138 -20.06 8.52 2.12
C LEU A 138 -20.57 9.60 3.08
N ASP A 139 -21.87 9.61 3.32
CA ASP A 139 -22.54 10.70 4.03
C ASP A 139 -22.28 10.71 5.55
N TYR A 140 -21.64 9.67 6.10
CA TYR A 140 -21.29 9.57 7.52
C TYR A 140 -20.05 10.38 7.93
N TYR A 141 -19.30 10.93 6.95
CA TYR A 141 -18.09 11.69 7.25
C TYR A 141 -18.42 13.05 7.86
N VAL A 142 -17.72 13.39 8.94
CA VAL A 142 -17.77 14.68 9.65
C VAL A 142 -16.33 15.14 9.90
N HIS A 143 -16.11 16.43 10.11
CA HIS A 143 -14.78 17.01 10.27
C HIS A 143 -13.82 16.54 9.15
N THR A 144 -12.61 16.11 9.51
CA THR A 144 -11.50 15.81 8.60
C THR A 144 -11.85 14.73 7.58
N VAL A 145 -11.53 14.99 6.33
CA VAL A 145 -11.48 13.98 5.26
C VAL A 145 -10.20 14.16 4.47
N TRP A 146 -9.61 13.07 4.02
CA TRP A 146 -8.40 13.12 3.21
C TRP A 146 -8.33 12.02 2.17
N GLU A 147 -7.51 12.27 1.18
CA GLU A 147 -7.15 11.33 0.12
C GLU A 147 -5.66 11.44 -0.15
N ILE A 148 -4.99 10.31 -0.35
CA ILE A 148 -3.59 10.27 -0.76
C ILE A 148 -3.53 9.80 -2.20
N THR A 149 -2.92 10.65 -3.03
CA THR A 149 -2.80 10.44 -4.48
C THR A 149 -1.35 10.14 -4.85
N HIS A 150 -1.16 9.42 -5.95
CA HIS A 150 0.16 9.08 -6.45
C HIS A 150 0.24 9.21 -7.98
N PRO A 151 1.24 9.92 -8.53
CA PRO A 151 1.33 10.20 -9.97
C PRO A 151 1.45 8.94 -10.84
N ALA A 152 2.03 7.85 -10.30
CA ALA A 152 2.18 6.58 -11.01
C ALA A 152 0.84 5.90 -11.40
N LEU A 153 -0.29 6.33 -10.84
CA LEU A 153 -1.58 5.67 -11.01
C LEU A 153 -2.48 6.29 -12.09
N GLY A 154 -2.05 7.37 -12.73
CA GLY A 154 -2.78 8.00 -13.85
C GLY A 154 -4.10 8.65 -13.42
N ALA A 155 -5.16 8.53 -14.24
CA ALA A 155 -6.40 9.30 -14.08
C ALA A 155 -7.23 8.97 -12.83
N GLN A 156 -7.06 7.77 -12.26
CA GLN A 156 -7.52 7.45 -10.92
C GLN A 156 -6.25 7.36 -10.10
N ASP A 157 -5.86 8.39 -9.38
CA ASP A 157 -4.54 8.47 -8.72
C ASP A 157 -4.58 8.16 -7.23
N ALA A 158 -5.77 8.03 -6.63
CA ALA A 158 -5.93 7.72 -5.22
C ALA A 158 -5.35 6.34 -4.87
N VAL A 159 -4.38 6.28 -3.95
CA VAL A 159 -3.86 5.04 -3.34
C VAL A 159 -4.64 4.70 -2.07
N ALA A 160 -5.02 5.74 -1.35
CA ALA A 160 -5.49 5.65 0.02
C ALA A 160 -6.40 6.83 0.35
N GLY A 161 -7.20 6.69 1.41
CA GLY A 161 -8.01 7.80 1.91
C GLY A 161 -8.67 7.46 3.23
N GLY A 162 -9.20 8.48 3.88
CA GLY A 162 -9.78 8.34 5.19
C GLY A 162 -10.62 9.54 5.57
N GLY A 163 -11.10 9.50 6.81
CA GLY A 163 -11.84 10.60 7.38
C GLY A 163 -12.38 10.26 8.75
N ARG A 164 -12.78 11.32 9.45
CA ARG A 164 -13.54 11.22 10.69
C ARG A 164 -15.01 10.98 10.37
N TYR A 165 -15.63 10.09 11.13
CA TYR A 165 -17.01 9.71 10.91
C TYR A 165 -17.82 9.74 12.21
N ARG A 166 -19.13 9.93 12.02
CA ARG A 166 -20.14 9.73 13.05
C ARG A 166 -21.24 8.88 12.43
N ILE A 167 -21.37 7.64 12.91
CA ILE A 167 -22.40 6.70 12.46
C ILE A 167 -23.43 6.58 13.57
N THR A 168 -24.68 6.93 13.27
CA THR A 168 -25.78 6.83 14.23
C THR A 168 -26.64 5.61 13.90
N PHE A 169 -26.80 4.70 14.85
CA PHE A 169 -27.69 3.56 14.76
C PHE A 169 -28.47 3.40 16.08
N ASP A 170 -29.79 3.28 15.99
CA ASP A 170 -30.68 3.10 17.16
C ASP A 170 -30.42 4.11 18.31
N GLN A 171 -30.34 5.40 17.96
CA GLN A 171 -30.05 6.53 18.86
C GLN A 171 -28.66 6.49 19.54
N LYS A 172 -27.78 5.55 19.19
CA LYS A 172 -26.38 5.51 19.61
C LYS A 172 -25.50 6.01 18.49
N ALA A 173 -24.61 6.94 18.81
CA ALA A 173 -23.58 7.41 17.88
C ALA A 173 -22.26 6.67 18.17
N VAL A 174 -21.67 6.13 17.12
CA VAL A 174 -20.28 5.66 17.11
C VAL A 174 -19.47 6.69 16.34
N GLU A 175 -18.44 7.21 17.00
CA GLU A 175 -17.51 8.16 16.42
C GLU A 175 -16.14 7.54 16.30
N GLY A 176 -15.44 7.90 15.24
CA GLY A 176 -14.09 7.46 15.02
C GLY A 176 -13.43 8.22 13.89
N VAL A 177 -12.16 7.91 13.69
CA VAL A 177 -11.40 8.35 12.52
C VAL A 177 -10.63 7.15 12.00
N GLY A 178 -10.66 6.97 10.69
CA GLY A 178 -10.12 5.78 10.07
C GLY A 178 -9.68 6.01 8.66
N PHE A 179 -8.96 5.03 8.13
CA PHE A 179 -8.50 5.05 6.76
C PHE A 179 -8.46 3.67 6.14
N ALA A 180 -8.42 3.65 4.81
CA ALA A 180 -8.13 2.46 4.03
C ALA A 180 -7.08 2.76 2.95
N VAL A 181 -6.27 1.76 2.64
CA VAL A 181 -5.28 1.73 1.56
C VAL A 181 -5.64 0.57 0.65
N GLY A 182 -5.80 0.81 -0.65
CA GLY A 182 -6.08 -0.25 -1.62
C GLY A 182 -4.81 -1.01 -1.96
N MET A 183 -4.75 -2.31 -1.64
CA MET A 183 -3.51 -3.09 -1.76
C MET A 183 -3.04 -3.19 -3.22
N GLU A 184 -3.95 -3.44 -4.16
CA GLU A 184 -3.60 -3.51 -5.58
C GLU A 184 -3.08 -2.17 -6.10
N ARG A 185 -3.63 -1.05 -5.62
CA ARG A 185 -3.19 0.29 -6.02
C ARG A 185 -1.85 0.66 -5.39
N LEU A 186 -1.61 0.23 -4.16
CA LEU A 186 -0.34 0.38 -3.47
C LEU A 186 0.78 -0.36 -4.22
N ILE A 187 0.55 -1.64 -4.55
CA ILE A 187 1.51 -2.46 -5.31
C ILE A 187 1.81 -1.82 -6.67
N LEU A 188 0.79 -1.38 -7.41
CA LEU A 188 0.98 -0.74 -8.71
C LEU A 188 1.78 0.57 -8.65
N ALA A 189 1.58 1.38 -7.60
CA ALA A 189 2.36 2.58 -7.39
C ALA A 189 3.82 2.24 -7.04
N ALA A 190 4.00 1.28 -6.15
CA ALA A 190 5.29 0.93 -5.61
C ALA A 190 6.17 0.15 -6.61
N GLN A 191 5.58 -0.66 -7.50
CA GLN A 191 6.29 -1.25 -8.64
C GLN A 191 6.87 -0.20 -9.61
N GLN A 192 6.31 1.00 -9.66
CA GLN A 192 6.78 2.07 -10.54
C GLN A 192 7.81 2.98 -9.88
N GLU A 193 7.62 3.35 -8.60
CA GLU A 193 8.54 4.25 -7.89
C GLU A 193 9.67 3.50 -7.17
N ALA A 194 9.36 2.34 -6.59
CA ALA A 194 10.27 1.54 -5.76
C ALA A 194 10.29 0.06 -6.22
N PRO A 195 10.67 -0.22 -7.49
CA PRO A 195 10.72 -1.59 -8.00
C PRO A 195 11.63 -2.49 -7.16
N ASP A 196 12.69 -1.93 -6.59
CA ASP A 196 13.65 -2.67 -5.75
C ASP A 196 13.06 -3.07 -4.39
N ALA A 197 12.05 -2.35 -3.88
CA ALA A 197 11.36 -2.71 -2.64
C ALA A 197 10.57 -4.03 -2.78
N PHE A 198 10.35 -4.51 -4.01
CA PHE A 198 9.76 -5.81 -4.32
C PHE A 198 10.75 -6.77 -4.98
N ALA A 199 11.99 -6.34 -5.17
CA ALA A 199 13.05 -7.14 -5.77
C ALA A 199 13.86 -7.88 -4.70
N GLY A 200 13.21 -8.34 -3.62
CA GLY A 200 13.83 -9.26 -2.69
C GLY A 200 14.45 -10.41 -3.49
N GLU A 201 15.76 -10.63 -3.33
CA GLU A 201 16.42 -11.77 -3.93
C GLU A 201 15.77 -13.01 -3.34
N ALA A 202 14.88 -13.67 -4.09
CA ALA A 202 14.22 -14.87 -3.64
C ALA A 202 15.29 -15.90 -3.29
N PHE A 203 15.54 -16.11 -1.99
CA PHE A 203 16.52 -17.09 -1.53
C PHE A 203 16.02 -18.49 -1.86
N LEU A 204 16.47 -19.02 -2.99
CA LEU A 204 16.14 -20.35 -3.47
C LEU A 204 17.40 -21.20 -3.65
N VAL A 205 17.40 -22.39 -3.05
CA VAL A 205 18.45 -23.39 -3.20
C VAL A 205 17.99 -24.48 -4.17
N TRP A 206 18.79 -24.77 -5.21
CA TRP A 206 18.53 -25.90 -6.10
C TRP A 206 19.44 -27.07 -5.77
N LEU A 207 18.89 -28.27 -5.60
CA LEU A 207 19.66 -29.48 -5.33
C LEU A 207 19.78 -30.35 -6.59
N ILE A 208 20.98 -30.83 -6.87
CA ILE A 208 21.31 -31.67 -8.02
C ILE A 208 22.05 -32.92 -7.54
N ALA A 209 21.38 -34.06 -7.65
CA ALA A 209 22.04 -35.36 -7.63
C ALA A 209 22.66 -35.63 -9.00
N MET A 210 23.96 -35.94 -9.05
CA MET A 210 24.66 -36.23 -10.31
C MET A 210 24.56 -37.71 -10.73
N ASP A 211 24.06 -38.56 -9.84
CA ASP A 211 23.84 -39.99 -10.05
C ASP A 211 22.46 -40.40 -9.49
N GLU A 212 21.83 -41.41 -10.09
CA GLU A 212 20.51 -41.91 -9.68
C GLU A 212 20.53 -42.49 -8.27
N ALA A 213 21.64 -43.12 -7.85
CA ALA A 213 21.80 -43.66 -6.51
C ALA A 213 21.79 -42.59 -5.40
N LEU A 214 22.02 -41.32 -5.75
CA LEU A 214 22.08 -40.20 -4.82
C LEU A 214 20.77 -39.41 -4.72
N ILE A 215 19.74 -39.79 -5.50
CA ILE A 215 18.47 -39.05 -5.56
C ILE A 215 17.78 -39.05 -4.19
N GLU A 216 17.63 -40.22 -3.55
CA GLU A 216 16.92 -40.33 -2.27
C GLU A 216 17.64 -39.56 -1.16
N GLU A 217 18.96 -39.68 -1.07
CA GLU A 217 19.75 -38.94 -0.06
C GLU A 217 19.69 -37.42 -0.30
N THR A 218 19.69 -36.98 -1.56
CA THR A 218 19.53 -35.56 -1.92
C THR A 218 18.12 -35.06 -1.59
N LEU A 219 17.10 -35.91 -1.74
CA LEU A 219 15.72 -35.59 -1.35
C LEU A 219 15.59 -35.47 0.17
N GLU A 220 16.24 -36.34 0.95
CA GLU A 220 16.31 -36.24 2.41
C GLU A 220 16.96 -34.92 2.87
N LEU A 221 18.05 -34.51 2.21
CA LEU A 221 18.65 -33.20 2.45
C LEU A 221 17.67 -32.07 2.13
N ALA A 222 16.99 -32.12 0.98
CA ALA A 222 15.99 -31.12 0.60
C ALA A 222 14.89 -31.01 1.67
N GLN A 223 14.39 -32.13 2.21
CA GLN A 223 13.41 -32.10 3.29
C GLN A 223 14.00 -31.52 4.58
N THR A 224 15.23 -31.87 4.94
CA THR A 224 15.91 -31.31 6.11
C THR A 224 16.03 -29.79 6.03
N LEU A 225 16.41 -29.27 4.86
CA LEU A 225 16.48 -27.82 4.60
C LEU A 225 15.10 -27.15 4.71
N ARG A 226 14.06 -27.75 4.10
CA ARG A 226 12.68 -27.26 4.20
C ARG A 226 12.15 -27.23 5.63
N PHE A 227 12.43 -28.26 6.43
CA PHE A 227 12.09 -28.29 7.86
C PHE A 227 12.81 -27.21 8.69
N ARG A 228 13.89 -26.64 8.16
CA ARG A 228 14.62 -25.52 8.77
C ARG A 228 14.25 -24.16 8.15
N GLY A 229 13.25 -24.13 7.27
CA GLY A 229 12.74 -22.93 6.62
C GLY A 229 13.48 -22.53 5.34
N VAL A 230 14.49 -23.26 4.89
CA VAL A 230 15.24 -22.93 3.67
C VAL A 230 14.41 -23.32 2.43
N PRO A 231 14.04 -22.36 1.55
CA PRO A 231 13.32 -22.65 0.33
C PRO A 231 14.22 -23.41 -0.65
N CYS A 232 13.85 -24.63 -1.02
CA CYS A 232 14.67 -25.43 -1.93
C CYS A 232 13.87 -26.32 -2.89
N VAL A 233 14.44 -26.52 -4.08
CA VAL A 233 13.87 -27.28 -5.20
C VAL A 233 14.86 -28.36 -5.63
N MET A 234 14.34 -29.50 -6.04
CA MET A 234 15.11 -30.59 -6.62
C MET A 234 14.40 -31.09 -7.87
N ASP A 235 15.17 -31.49 -8.87
CA ASP A 235 14.65 -32.20 -10.03
C ASP A 235 14.49 -33.69 -9.70
N LEU A 236 13.24 -34.17 -9.73
CA LEU A 236 12.94 -35.60 -9.52
C LEU A 236 12.75 -36.36 -10.84
N ALA A 237 12.86 -35.69 -11.99
CA ALA A 237 12.67 -36.28 -13.31
C ALA A 237 13.97 -36.82 -13.92
N GLY A 238 15.09 -36.81 -13.17
CA GLY A 238 16.37 -37.39 -13.60
C GLY A 238 17.01 -36.67 -14.79
N ARG A 239 16.72 -35.38 -15.00
CA ARG A 239 17.32 -34.61 -16.12
C ARG A 239 18.83 -34.46 -15.92
N SER A 240 19.58 -34.31 -17.02
CA SER A 240 21.03 -34.07 -16.95
C SER A 240 21.38 -32.85 -16.09
N VAL A 241 22.54 -32.88 -15.43
CA VAL A 241 23.08 -31.78 -14.59
C VAL A 241 23.03 -30.44 -15.33
N LYS A 242 23.42 -30.40 -16.61
CA LYS A 242 23.37 -29.18 -17.44
C LYS A 242 21.95 -28.61 -17.57
N ALA A 243 20.95 -29.48 -17.75
CA ALA A 243 19.55 -29.07 -17.84
C ALA A 243 19.02 -28.57 -16.49
N GLN A 244 19.42 -29.22 -15.39
CA GLN A 244 19.07 -28.79 -14.04
C GLN A 244 19.70 -27.44 -13.68
N MET A 245 20.98 -27.22 -14.00
CA MET A 245 21.65 -25.92 -13.81
C MET A 245 20.93 -24.79 -14.55
N LYS A 246 20.48 -25.04 -15.79
CA LYS A 246 19.69 -24.06 -16.56
C LYS A 246 18.30 -23.82 -15.94
N ALA A 247 17.70 -24.85 -15.34
CA ALA A 247 16.44 -24.72 -14.63
C ALA A 247 16.60 -23.92 -13.32
N ALA A 248 17.70 -24.13 -12.60
CA ALA A 248 18.06 -23.37 -11.40
C ALA A 248 18.24 -21.87 -11.70
N ASP A 249 19.01 -21.55 -12.74
CA ASP A 249 19.22 -20.17 -13.21
C ASP A 249 17.90 -19.49 -13.60
N ARG A 250 17.08 -20.14 -14.45
CA ARG A 250 15.76 -19.62 -14.83
C ARG A 250 14.80 -19.50 -13.65
N GLY A 251 14.94 -20.35 -12.65
CA GLY A 251 14.13 -20.35 -11.43
C GLY A 251 14.56 -19.30 -10.40
N GLY A 252 15.63 -18.53 -10.68
CA GLY A 252 16.16 -17.53 -9.75
C GLY A 252 16.87 -18.15 -8.54
N ALA A 253 17.43 -19.35 -8.67
CA ALA A 253 18.18 -19.96 -7.58
C ALA A 253 19.41 -19.10 -7.24
N THR A 254 19.55 -18.74 -5.97
CA THR A 254 20.74 -18.03 -5.46
C THR A 254 21.89 -18.99 -5.23
N HIS A 255 21.56 -20.25 -4.89
CA HIS A 255 22.52 -21.29 -4.58
C HIS A 255 22.17 -22.61 -5.28
N VAL A 256 23.20 -23.38 -5.62
CA VAL A 256 23.05 -24.76 -6.09
C VAL A 256 23.88 -25.68 -5.19
N ILE A 257 23.29 -26.78 -4.75
CA ILE A 257 23.97 -27.89 -4.08
C ILE A 257 24.13 -29.00 -5.10
N LEU A 258 25.36 -29.42 -5.35
CA LEU A 258 25.65 -30.58 -6.19
C LEU A 258 26.23 -31.69 -5.32
N ARG A 259 25.86 -32.93 -5.65
CA ARG A 259 26.46 -34.12 -5.08
C ARG A 259 26.61 -35.21 -6.12
N GLY A 260 27.85 -35.60 -6.39
CA GLY A 260 28.21 -36.77 -7.16
C GLY A 260 28.78 -37.88 -6.28
N PRO A 261 29.17 -39.02 -6.90
CA PRO A 261 29.70 -40.17 -6.18
C PRO A 261 30.96 -39.84 -5.36
N GLU A 262 31.87 -39.04 -5.91
CA GLU A 262 33.12 -38.65 -5.23
C GLU A 262 32.85 -37.80 -3.98
N GLU A 263 31.94 -36.82 -4.07
CA GLU A 263 31.54 -36.03 -2.91
C GLU A 263 30.80 -36.88 -1.87
N ALA A 264 29.99 -37.84 -2.32
CA ALA A 264 29.29 -38.77 -1.45
C ALA A 264 30.25 -39.68 -0.67
N GLU A 265 31.29 -40.24 -1.32
CA GLU A 265 32.34 -41.03 -0.66
C GLU A 265 33.08 -40.23 0.42
N ARG A 266 33.26 -38.93 0.18
CA ARG A 266 33.96 -38.01 1.10
C ARG A 266 33.03 -37.41 2.17
N GLY A 267 31.72 -37.65 2.11
CA GLY A 267 30.74 -37.11 3.05
C GLY A 267 30.56 -35.59 2.94
N VAL A 268 30.80 -35.01 1.76
CA VAL A 268 30.70 -33.57 1.49
C VAL A 268 29.68 -33.26 0.40
N TYR A 269 29.34 -31.98 0.30
CA TYR A 269 28.47 -31.41 -0.73
C TYR A 269 29.17 -30.22 -1.38
N GLN A 270 28.97 -30.03 -2.68
CA GLN A 270 29.44 -28.85 -3.38
C GLN A 270 28.37 -27.75 -3.32
N LEU A 271 28.62 -26.68 -2.57
CA LEU A 271 27.77 -25.49 -2.57
C LEU A 271 28.30 -24.47 -3.57
N LYS A 272 27.47 -24.08 -4.53
CA LYS A 272 27.75 -23.06 -5.53
C LYS A 272 26.90 -21.82 -5.30
N VAL A 273 27.51 -20.65 -5.26
CA VAL A 273 26.81 -19.35 -5.32
C VAL A 273 26.59 -18.98 -6.78
N MET A 274 25.34 -18.76 -7.19
CA MET A 274 25.01 -18.55 -8.60
C MET A 274 25.48 -17.19 -9.12
N ALA A 275 25.44 -16.15 -8.29
CA ALA A 275 25.85 -14.80 -8.67
C ALA A 275 27.36 -14.67 -8.93
N THR A 276 28.21 -15.29 -8.09
CA THR A 276 29.68 -15.19 -8.21
C THR A 276 30.29 -16.37 -8.96
N GLY A 277 29.58 -17.50 -9.00
CA GLY A 277 30.11 -18.76 -9.51
C GLY A 277 31.01 -19.50 -8.53
N ASP A 278 31.26 -18.95 -7.34
CA ASP A 278 32.12 -19.56 -6.32
C ASP A 278 31.58 -20.91 -5.87
N GLN A 279 32.48 -21.87 -5.73
CA GLN A 279 32.17 -23.24 -5.34
C GLN A 279 33.01 -23.64 -4.14
N GLN A 280 32.35 -24.16 -3.11
CA GLN A 280 33.01 -24.62 -1.89
C GLN A 280 32.43 -25.95 -1.46
N GLU A 281 33.30 -26.85 -1.00
CA GLU A 281 32.87 -28.09 -0.38
C GLU A 281 32.48 -27.82 1.07
N ARG A 282 31.38 -28.44 1.51
CA ARG A 282 30.85 -28.31 2.86
C ARG A 282 30.40 -29.67 3.36
N THR A 283 30.67 -29.97 4.63
CA THR A 283 30.03 -31.09 5.31
C THR A 283 28.54 -30.80 5.51
N LEU A 284 27.73 -31.84 5.78
CA LEU A 284 26.30 -31.67 6.02
C LEU A 284 25.98 -30.63 7.12
N PRO A 285 26.64 -30.64 8.30
CA PRO A 285 26.39 -29.64 9.33
C PRO A 285 26.71 -28.21 8.87
N GLU A 286 27.86 -28.01 8.21
CA GLU A 286 28.28 -26.69 7.73
C GLU A 286 27.34 -26.15 6.65
N LEU A 287 26.88 -27.02 5.75
CA LEU A 287 25.95 -26.67 4.69
C LEU A 287 24.61 -26.16 5.26
N ILE A 288 24.05 -26.90 6.22
CA ILE A 288 22.79 -26.53 6.88
C ILE A 288 22.96 -25.20 7.63
N THR A 289 24.01 -25.04 8.43
CA THR A 289 24.27 -23.79 9.16
C THR A 289 24.40 -22.61 8.20
N THR A 290 25.21 -22.75 7.14
CA THR A 290 25.45 -21.69 6.15
C THR A 290 24.15 -21.22 5.51
N LEU A 291 23.30 -22.15 5.05
CA LEU A 291 22.06 -21.81 4.34
C LEU A 291 20.98 -21.26 5.27
N VAL A 292 20.88 -21.76 6.50
CA VAL A 292 19.91 -21.25 7.50
C VAL A 292 20.29 -19.85 7.95
N ASP A 293 21.58 -19.61 8.24
CA ASP A 293 22.04 -18.30 8.67
C ASP A 293 21.91 -17.27 7.53
N TYR A 294 22.23 -17.68 6.30
CA TYR A 294 21.99 -16.85 5.12
C TYR A 294 20.50 -16.53 4.96
N HIS A 295 19.61 -17.52 5.04
CA HIS A 295 18.17 -17.29 4.92
C HIS A 295 17.64 -16.31 5.98
N ARG A 296 18.03 -16.49 7.25
CA ARG A 296 17.62 -15.59 8.34
C ARG A 296 18.10 -14.17 8.13
N ALA A 297 19.34 -14.00 7.65
CA ALA A 297 19.87 -12.67 7.35
C ALA A 297 19.11 -11.98 6.21
N HIS A 298 18.51 -12.74 5.28
CA HIS A 298 17.70 -12.20 4.18
C HIS A 298 16.25 -11.95 4.62
N LEU A 299 15.63 -12.83 5.42
CA LEU A 299 14.32 -12.58 6.02
C LEU A 299 14.28 -11.38 6.99
N ALA A 300 15.42 -10.98 7.56
CA ALA A 300 15.51 -9.78 8.39
C ALA A 300 15.60 -8.49 7.56
N ARG A 301 15.75 -8.60 6.23
CA ARG A 301 15.83 -7.48 5.28
C ARG A 301 14.56 -7.32 4.45
N ASP A 302 13.72 -8.36 4.37
CA ASP A 302 12.36 -8.35 3.81
C ASP A 302 11.32 -7.97 4.89
#